data_AF-A0A3N2FPR0-F1
#
_entry.id   AF-A0A3N2FPR0-F1
#
_cell.length_a   1.000
_cell.length_b   1.000
_cell.length_c   1.000
_cell.angle_alpha   90.00
_cell.angle_beta   90.00
_cell.angle_gamma   90.00
#
_symmetry.space_group_name_H-M   'P 1'
#
loop_
_entity.id
_entity.type
_entity.pdbx_description
1 polymer ?
#
loop_
_entity_poly.entity_id
_entity_poly.type
_entity_poly.pdbx_seq_one_letter_code
_entity_poly.pdbx_strand_id
1 'polypeptide(L)'
;MSYFRRRWYDVGAVLGVGIAIWALVGDWSTLQLILLWNFVAFMVHQFEEYHWPGGEAWITNEVVQPRGGPVDRYPLNQNNAAFINVIAWPFYIIGAFFPDQIWLGIGTVLFGFGQIVVHGIITNIRLKTIYNPGMFAVIVGHTPLGIWYLIEIYDQDVVSGWDWLFGVLYTAFFIGVIMLRIGYTALVSKTSPYPFEPAEMQRWNRAGRLARIGVTPGPVPSPVANEPDLTR
;
A
#
# COMPACT_ATOMS: atom_id res chain seq x y z
N MET A 1 11.44 3.80 17.99
CA MET A 1 11.15 4.26 16.61
C MET A 1 11.71 3.35 15.50
N SER A 2 12.75 2.54 15.75
CA SER A 2 13.24 1.54 14.77
C SER A 2 12.24 0.41 14.53
N TYR A 3 11.63 -0.13 15.60
CA TYR A 3 10.69 -1.25 15.51
C TYR A 3 9.44 -0.92 14.68
N PHE A 4 8.70 0.13 15.02
CA PHE A 4 7.48 0.51 14.27
C PHE A 4 7.77 0.74 12.78
N ARG A 5 8.88 1.40 12.45
CA ARG A 5 9.27 1.65 11.05
C ARG A 5 9.52 0.36 10.25
N ARG A 6 9.90 -0.73 10.91
CA ARG A 6 10.16 -2.02 10.26
C ARG A 6 8.95 -2.95 10.26
N ARG A 7 7.95 -2.66 11.08
CA ARG A 7 6.82 -3.56 11.37
C ARG A 7 5.46 -2.84 11.27
N TRP A 8 5.41 -1.66 10.67
CA TRP A 8 4.18 -0.86 10.54
C TRP A 8 3.09 -1.63 9.78
N TYR A 9 3.48 -2.47 8.82
CA TYR A 9 2.57 -3.33 8.06
C TYR A 9 1.99 -4.47 8.91
N ASP A 10 2.72 -4.96 9.92
CA ASP A 10 2.19 -5.93 10.88
C ASP A 10 1.22 -5.26 11.86
N VAL A 11 1.58 -4.06 12.33
CA VAL A 11 0.70 -3.24 13.17
C VAL A 11 -0.58 -2.90 12.40
N GLY A 12 -0.45 -2.53 11.12
CA GLY A 12 -1.55 -2.30 10.21
C GLY A 12 -2.42 -3.54 10.03
N ALA A 13 -1.84 -4.74 9.87
CA ALA A 13 -2.61 -5.97 9.78
C ALA A 13 -3.41 -6.27 11.07
N VAL A 14 -2.81 -6.08 12.25
CA VAL A 14 -3.52 -6.23 13.54
C VAL A 14 -4.64 -5.21 13.66
N LEU A 15 -4.38 -3.95 13.29
CA LEU A 15 -5.40 -2.91 13.24
C LEU A 15 -6.53 -3.26 12.27
N GLY A 16 -6.19 -3.79 11.09
CA GLY A 16 -7.14 -4.24 10.08
C GLY A 16 -8.06 -5.34 10.59
N VAL A 17 -7.53 -6.32 11.35
CA VAL A 17 -8.35 -7.33 12.04
C VAL A 17 -9.29 -6.68 13.05
N GLY A 18 -8.79 -5.73 13.86
CA GLY A 18 -9.62 -4.99 14.81
C GLY A 18 -10.77 -4.23 14.14
N ILE A 19 -10.49 -3.53 13.04
CA ILE A 19 -11.51 -2.81 12.27
C ILE A 19 -12.48 -3.78 11.58
N ALA A 20 -12.02 -4.93 11.09
CA ALA A 20 -12.90 -5.95 10.52
C ALA A 20 -13.89 -6.49 11.57
N ILE A 21 -13.42 -6.79 12.79
CA ILE A 21 -14.30 -7.20 13.89
C ILE A 21 -15.29 -6.09 14.22
N TRP A 22 -14.83 -4.85 14.32
CA TRP A 22 -15.68 -3.70 14.61
C TRP A 22 -16.75 -3.46 13.53
N ALA A 23 -16.39 -3.64 12.25
CA ALA A 23 -17.31 -3.59 11.12
C ALA A 23 -18.37 -4.69 11.16
N LEU A 24 -18.02 -5.89 11.65
CA LEU A 24 -18.93 -7.04 11.75
C LEU A 24 -19.94 -6.94 12.90
N VAL A 25 -19.55 -6.31 14.03
CA VAL A 25 -20.39 -6.28 15.25
C VAL A 25 -21.13 -4.96 15.46
N GLY A 26 -20.76 -3.91 14.72
CA GLY A 26 -21.38 -2.60 14.83
C GLY A 26 -22.63 -2.46 13.96
N ASP A 27 -23.41 -1.44 14.26
CA ASP A 27 -24.56 -1.01 13.47
C ASP A 27 -24.14 0.19 12.61
N TRP A 28 -23.79 -0.09 11.36
CA TRP A 28 -23.19 0.86 10.43
C TRP A 28 -24.14 1.13 9.26
N SER A 29 -24.15 2.35 8.74
CA SER A 29 -24.75 2.58 7.43
C SER A 29 -24.00 1.79 6.36
N THR A 30 -24.65 1.48 5.24
CA THR A 30 -24.02 0.77 4.12
C THR A 30 -22.74 1.46 3.65
N LEU A 31 -22.75 2.79 3.55
CA LEU A 31 -21.55 3.56 3.16
C LEU A 31 -20.42 3.43 4.18
N GLN A 32 -20.72 3.51 5.49
CA GLN A 32 -19.71 3.30 6.52
C GLN A 32 -19.11 1.90 6.45
N LEU A 33 -19.96 0.88 6.31
CA LEU A 33 -19.53 -0.51 6.22
C LEU A 33 -18.59 -0.73 5.04
N ILE A 34 -18.92 -0.18 3.87
CA ILE A 34 -18.05 -0.26 2.68
C ILE A 34 -16.70 0.41 2.94
N LEU A 35 -16.69 1.61 3.53
CA LEU A 35 -15.47 2.36 3.81
C LEU A 35 -14.59 1.68 4.87
N LEU A 36 -15.19 1.09 5.90
CA LEU A 36 -14.48 0.27 6.90
C LEU A 36 -13.84 -0.94 6.22
N TRP A 37 -14.57 -1.68 5.39
CA TRP A 37 -14.00 -2.82 4.65
C TRP A 37 -12.96 -2.38 3.62
N ASN A 38 -13.10 -1.20 3.03
CA ASN A 38 -12.09 -0.65 2.10
C ASN A 38 -10.79 -0.32 2.84
N PHE A 39 -10.87 0.14 4.09
CA PHE A 39 -9.71 0.29 4.97
C PHE A 39 -9.10 -1.07 5.37
N VAL A 40 -9.93 -2.09 5.63
CA VAL A 40 -9.43 -3.46 5.87
C VAL A 40 -8.70 -3.99 4.64
N ALA A 41 -9.27 -3.83 3.43
CA ALA A 41 -8.62 -4.19 2.17
C ALA A 41 -7.28 -3.47 2.01
N PHE A 42 -7.21 -2.18 2.40
CA PHE A 42 -5.97 -1.43 2.41
C PHE A 42 -4.90 -2.01 3.35
N MET A 43 -5.29 -2.42 4.57
CA MET A 43 -4.36 -3.07 5.51
C MET A 43 -3.85 -4.41 4.96
N VAL A 44 -4.71 -5.18 4.30
CA VAL A 44 -4.33 -6.43 3.63
C VAL A 44 -3.38 -6.14 2.45
N HIS A 45 -3.62 -5.09 1.67
CA HIS A 45 -2.74 -4.66 0.56
C HIS A 45 -1.33 -4.36 1.06
N GLN A 46 -1.22 -3.55 2.12
CA GLN A 46 0.06 -3.24 2.75
C GLN A 46 0.75 -4.48 3.34
N PHE A 47 -0.02 -5.38 3.94
CA PHE A 47 0.50 -6.64 4.45
C PHE A 47 1.02 -7.53 3.32
N GLU A 48 0.31 -7.62 2.19
CA GLU A 48 0.78 -8.38 1.03
C GLU A 48 2.09 -7.82 0.51
N GLU A 49 2.16 -6.51 0.28
CA GLU A 49 3.33 -5.81 -0.27
C GLU A 49 4.58 -6.00 0.57
N TYR A 50 4.44 -5.87 1.90
CA TYR A 50 5.59 -5.82 2.78
C TYR A 50 5.80 -7.12 3.54
N HIS A 51 4.79 -7.73 4.18
CA HIS A 51 4.96 -8.92 5.03
C HIS A 51 4.94 -10.24 4.25
N TRP A 52 3.78 -10.61 3.72
CA TRP A 52 3.57 -11.90 3.03
C TRP A 52 2.54 -11.77 1.91
N PRO A 53 2.88 -12.13 0.67
CA PRO A 53 4.15 -12.75 0.27
C PRO A 53 5.38 -11.81 0.35
N GLY A 54 5.14 -10.50 0.46
CA GLY A 54 6.15 -9.46 0.55
C GLY A 54 6.88 -9.24 -0.78
N GLY A 55 7.76 -8.24 -0.81
CA GLY A 55 8.67 -8.02 -1.94
C GLY A 55 8.56 -6.64 -2.58
N GLU A 56 7.64 -5.79 -2.14
CA GLU A 56 7.50 -4.43 -2.68
C GLU A 56 8.83 -3.69 -2.68
N ALA A 57 9.61 -3.79 -1.59
CA ALA A 57 10.94 -3.20 -1.47
C ALA A 57 11.85 -3.41 -2.71
N TRP A 58 12.05 -4.65 -3.14
CA TRP A 58 12.92 -4.94 -4.28
C TRP A 58 12.19 -4.75 -5.61
N ILE A 59 10.88 -4.98 -5.67
CA ILE A 59 10.07 -4.73 -6.87
C ILE A 59 10.14 -3.25 -7.25
N THR A 60 9.93 -2.35 -6.29
CA THR A 60 10.04 -0.91 -6.52
C THR A 60 11.47 -0.55 -6.95
N ASN A 61 12.48 -1.01 -6.24
CA ASN A 61 13.85 -0.52 -6.42
C ASN A 61 14.56 -1.07 -7.66
N GLU A 62 14.23 -2.29 -8.08
CA GLU A 62 14.94 -2.96 -9.18
C GLU A 62 14.10 -3.11 -10.45
N VAL A 63 12.77 -3.01 -10.35
CA VAL A 63 11.87 -3.32 -11.48
C VAL A 63 10.98 -2.14 -11.86
N VAL A 64 10.25 -1.55 -10.91
CA VAL A 64 9.27 -0.50 -11.20
C VAL A 64 9.94 0.88 -11.28
N GLN A 65 10.92 1.17 -10.43
CA GLN A 65 11.64 2.44 -10.40
C GLN A 65 13.16 2.28 -10.23
N PRO A 66 13.85 1.57 -11.15
CA PRO A 66 15.29 1.49 -11.11
C PRO A 66 15.92 2.87 -11.34
N ARG A 67 16.59 3.42 -10.33
CA ARG A 67 17.25 4.75 -10.39
C ARG A 67 18.77 4.72 -10.15
N GLY A 68 19.36 3.53 -10.05
CA GLY A 68 20.80 3.35 -9.79
C GLY A 68 21.20 3.75 -8.36
N GLY A 69 21.51 2.75 -7.53
CA GLY A 69 21.89 2.93 -6.12
C GLY A 69 21.77 1.61 -5.35
N PRO A 70 21.97 1.63 -4.02
CA PRO A 70 21.81 0.43 -3.21
C PRO A 70 20.34 -0.02 -3.20
N VAL A 71 20.11 -1.27 -3.60
CA VAL A 71 18.77 -1.83 -3.84
C VAL A 71 17.94 -1.98 -2.56
N ASP A 72 18.58 -1.98 -1.40
CA ASP A 72 17.95 -2.08 -0.08
C ASP A 72 17.39 -0.73 0.42
N ARG A 73 17.63 0.39 -0.28
CA ARG A 73 17.23 1.72 0.21
C ARG A 73 17.00 2.79 -0.86
N TYR A 74 17.09 2.47 -2.15
CA TYR A 74 16.98 3.47 -3.20
C TYR A 74 16.22 2.99 -4.45
N PRO A 75 15.20 3.74 -4.91
CA PRO A 75 14.65 4.96 -4.31
C PRO A 75 13.78 4.75 -3.06
N LEU A 76 13.21 3.55 -2.88
CA LEU A 76 12.40 3.18 -1.73
C LEU A 76 13.30 2.68 -0.59
N ASN A 77 13.03 3.17 0.62
CA ASN A 77 13.66 2.76 1.87
C ASN A 77 12.60 2.57 2.95
N GLN A 78 12.96 2.03 4.12
CA GLN A 78 11.99 1.79 5.19
C GLN A 78 11.27 3.06 5.67
N ASN A 79 11.94 4.21 5.63
CA ASN A 79 11.36 5.45 6.13
C ASN A 79 10.30 6.03 5.19
N ASN A 80 10.58 6.13 3.89
CA ASN A 80 9.57 6.64 2.96
C ASN A 80 8.45 5.64 2.71
N ALA A 81 8.75 4.33 2.70
CA ALA A 81 7.73 3.29 2.68
C ALA A 81 6.78 3.41 3.87
N ALA A 82 7.30 3.46 5.10
CA ALA A 82 6.47 3.63 6.29
C ALA A 82 5.69 4.95 6.29
N PHE A 83 6.33 6.06 5.92
CA PHE A 83 5.69 7.38 5.91
C PHE A 83 4.46 7.41 4.98
N ILE A 84 4.63 7.01 3.72
CA ILE A 84 3.54 7.03 2.73
C ILE A 84 2.38 6.17 3.22
N ASN A 85 2.71 4.96 3.68
CA ASN A 85 1.72 3.96 4.04
C ASN A 85 0.97 4.26 5.34
N VAL A 86 1.65 4.79 6.35
CA VAL A 86 1.00 5.15 7.62
C VAL A 86 0.16 6.42 7.47
N ILE A 87 0.59 7.40 6.66
CA ILE A 87 -0.24 8.58 6.36
C ILE A 87 -1.45 8.22 5.50
N ALA A 88 -1.40 7.12 4.75
CA ALA A 88 -2.56 6.61 4.05
C ALA A 88 -3.67 6.09 4.99
N TRP A 89 -3.34 5.75 6.25
CA TRP A 89 -4.34 5.26 7.20
C TRP A 89 -5.46 6.27 7.46
N PRO A 90 -5.17 7.53 7.90
CA PRO A 90 -6.20 8.54 8.02
C PRO A 90 -6.84 8.89 6.67
N PHE A 91 -6.11 8.82 5.56
CA PHE A 91 -6.67 9.05 4.22
C PHE A 91 -7.83 8.09 3.91
N TYR A 92 -7.67 6.81 4.28
CA TYR A 92 -8.72 5.81 4.06
C TYR A 92 -9.83 5.83 5.11
N ILE A 93 -9.50 5.89 6.41
CA ILE A 93 -10.50 5.65 7.46
C ILE A 93 -11.38 6.86 7.75
N ILE A 94 -10.94 8.10 7.43
CA ILE A 94 -11.69 9.31 7.79
C ILE A 94 -13.10 9.32 7.19
N GLY A 95 -13.28 8.80 5.97
CA GLY A 95 -14.60 8.72 5.33
C GLY A 95 -15.59 7.85 6.11
N ALA A 96 -15.13 6.80 6.81
CA ALA A 96 -16.00 5.94 7.61
C ALA A 96 -16.57 6.67 8.85
N PHE A 97 -15.86 7.67 9.37
CA PHE A 97 -16.33 8.52 10.48
C PHE A 97 -17.20 9.69 10.01
N PHE A 98 -17.13 10.05 8.73
CA PHE A 98 -17.89 11.13 8.12
C PHE A 98 -18.55 10.64 6.82
N PRO A 99 -19.47 9.65 6.89
CA PRO A 99 -20.02 9.00 5.71
C PRO A 99 -20.83 9.93 4.81
N ASP A 100 -21.37 11.03 5.35
CA ASP A 100 -22.10 12.04 4.58
C ASP A 100 -21.17 12.93 3.73
N GLN A 101 -19.85 12.87 3.96
CA GLN A 101 -18.84 13.56 3.16
C GLN A 101 -18.42 12.65 2.00
N ILE A 102 -19.29 12.51 1.00
CA ILE A 102 -19.18 11.52 -0.09
C ILE A 102 -17.83 11.61 -0.84
N TRP A 103 -17.29 12.82 -1.00
CA TRP A 103 -15.98 13.05 -1.62
C TRP A 103 -14.81 12.33 -0.92
N LEU A 104 -14.87 12.12 0.40
CA LEU A 104 -13.85 11.34 1.13
C LEU A 104 -13.85 9.89 0.65
N GLY A 105 -15.02 9.28 0.53
CA GLY A 105 -15.16 7.92 0.03
C GLY A 105 -14.75 7.81 -1.43
N ILE A 106 -15.22 8.71 -2.30
CA ILE A 106 -14.81 8.76 -3.72
C ILE A 106 -13.29 8.81 -3.85
N GLY A 107 -12.61 9.63 -3.04
CA GLY A 107 -11.16 9.72 -3.12
C GLY A 107 -10.43 8.40 -2.81
N THR A 108 -10.89 7.67 -1.80
CA THR A 108 -10.31 6.34 -1.46
C THR A 108 -10.61 5.29 -2.53
N VAL A 109 -11.79 5.35 -3.15
CA VAL A 109 -12.18 4.47 -4.27
C VAL A 109 -11.33 4.73 -5.50
N LEU A 110 -11.14 5.99 -5.87
CA LEU A 110 -10.28 6.39 -6.99
C LEU A 110 -8.84 5.95 -6.77
N PHE A 111 -8.31 6.13 -5.55
CA PHE A 111 -6.98 5.64 -5.21
C PHE A 111 -6.89 4.11 -5.33
N GLY A 112 -7.89 3.38 -4.80
CA GLY A 112 -7.98 1.92 -4.92
C GLY A 112 -8.04 1.42 -6.37
N PHE A 113 -8.80 2.08 -7.25
CA PHE A 113 -8.80 1.77 -8.68
C PHE A 113 -7.45 2.06 -9.35
N GLY A 114 -6.75 3.12 -8.91
CA GLY A 114 -5.37 3.37 -9.33
C GLY A 114 -4.43 2.19 -9.04
N GLN A 115 -4.65 1.47 -7.95
CA GLN A 115 -3.87 0.28 -7.61
C GLN A 115 -4.09 -0.89 -8.59
N ILE A 116 -5.23 -0.97 -9.28
CA ILE A 116 -5.45 -1.94 -10.37
C ILE A 116 -4.48 -1.68 -11.51
N VAL A 117 -4.22 -0.41 -11.83
CA VAL A 117 -3.25 -0.04 -12.87
C VAL A 117 -1.83 -0.45 -12.45
N VAL A 118 -1.46 -0.19 -11.20
CA VAL A 118 -0.11 -0.52 -10.69
C VAL A 118 0.09 -2.04 -10.56
N HIS A 119 -0.71 -2.70 -9.74
CA HIS A 119 -0.56 -4.13 -9.44
C HIS A 119 -1.18 -5.03 -10.51
N GLY A 120 -2.34 -4.68 -11.06
CA GLY A 120 -2.99 -5.50 -12.08
C GLY A 120 -2.28 -5.48 -13.43
N ILE A 121 -1.67 -4.34 -13.80
CA ILE A 121 -1.13 -4.11 -15.15
C ILE A 121 0.39 -3.87 -15.12
N ILE A 122 0.85 -2.74 -14.57
CA ILE A 122 2.23 -2.26 -14.74
C ILE A 122 3.25 -3.25 -14.15
N THR A 123 3.08 -3.62 -12.88
CA THR A 123 4.01 -4.51 -12.17
C THR A 123 4.03 -5.90 -12.81
N ASN A 124 2.87 -6.42 -13.19
CA ASN A 124 2.72 -7.70 -13.88
C ASN A 124 3.44 -7.74 -15.22
N ILE A 125 3.29 -6.69 -16.05
CA ILE A 125 4.01 -6.55 -17.34
C ILE A 125 5.53 -6.55 -17.11
N ARG A 126 6.01 -5.74 -16.16
CA ARG A 126 7.46 -5.60 -15.91
C ARG A 126 8.09 -6.86 -15.33
N LEU A 127 7.38 -7.58 -14.47
CA LEU A 127 7.85 -8.83 -13.88
C LEU A 127 7.57 -10.08 -14.73
N LYS A 128 6.85 -9.94 -15.85
CA LYS A 128 6.36 -11.05 -16.68
C LYS A 128 5.64 -12.11 -15.83
N THR A 129 4.64 -11.66 -15.08
CA THR A 129 3.90 -12.46 -14.09
C THR A 129 2.42 -12.10 -14.14
N ILE A 130 1.56 -12.98 -13.63
CA ILE A 130 0.11 -12.75 -13.52
C ILE A 130 -0.31 -12.31 -12.12
N TYR A 131 0.62 -12.34 -11.17
CA TYR A 131 0.41 -11.97 -9.78
C TYR A 131 1.66 -11.32 -9.22
N ASN A 132 1.44 -10.34 -8.34
CA ASN A 132 2.43 -9.69 -7.50
C ASN A 132 1.81 -9.34 -6.13
N PRO A 133 2.65 -9.15 -5.10
CA PRO A 133 2.19 -8.73 -3.78
C PRO A 133 1.33 -7.45 -3.86
N GLY A 134 0.19 -7.43 -3.17
CA GLY A 134 -0.80 -6.35 -3.20
C GLY A 134 -1.95 -6.59 -4.19
N MET A 135 -1.76 -7.47 -5.19
CA MET A 135 -2.77 -7.67 -6.23
C MET A 135 -4.04 -8.35 -5.71
N PHE A 136 -3.96 -9.25 -4.72
CA PHE A 136 -5.17 -9.90 -4.20
C PHE A 136 -6.05 -8.90 -3.47
N ALA A 137 -5.46 -8.08 -2.58
CA ALA A 137 -6.19 -7.04 -1.87
C ALA A 137 -6.85 -6.03 -2.81
N VAL A 138 -6.20 -5.72 -3.94
CA VAL A 138 -6.76 -4.83 -4.97
C VAL A 138 -7.94 -5.47 -5.70
N ILE A 139 -7.78 -6.70 -6.18
CA ILE A 139 -8.80 -7.36 -7.01
C ILE A 139 -10.00 -7.83 -6.18
N VAL A 140 -9.75 -8.37 -4.99
CA VAL A 140 -10.79 -8.96 -4.12
C VAL A 140 -11.32 -7.97 -3.09
N GLY A 141 -10.54 -6.96 -2.71
CA GLY A 141 -10.93 -5.92 -1.77
C GLY A 141 -11.32 -4.62 -2.47
N HIS A 142 -10.34 -3.80 -2.85
CA HIS A 142 -10.57 -2.44 -3.35
C HIS A 142 -11.53 -2.36 -4.53
N THR A 143 -11.41 -3.28 -5.49
CA THR A 143 -12.19 -3.23 -6.73
C THR A 143 -13.70 -3.44 -6.48
N PRO A 144 -14.15 -4.57 -5.90
CA PRO A 144 -15.57 -4.78 -5.65
C PRO A 144 -16.14 -3.78 -4.64
N LEU A 145 -15.39 -3.41 -3.59
CA LEU A 145 -15.84 -2.41 -2.62
C LEU A 145 -15.99 -1.02 -3.25
N GLY A 146 -15.08 -0.64 -4.14
CA GLY A 146 -15.17 0.63 -4.87
C GLY A 146 -16.35 0.66 -5.83
N ILE A 147 -16.62 -0.44 -6.55
CA ILE A 147 -17.80 -0.56 -7.41
C ILE A 147 -19.08 -0.47 -6.58
N TRP A 148 -19.15 -1.20 -5.47
CA TRP A 148 -20.30 -1.19 -4.58
C TRP A 148 -20.53 0.21 -3.99
N TYR A 149 -19.48 0.89 -3.53
CA TYR A 149 -19.58 2.27 -3.04
C TYR A 149 -20.20 3.20 -4.08
N LEU A 150 -19.73 3.13 -5.33
CA LEU A 150 -20.26 3.97 -6.40
C LEU A 150 -21.72 3.66 -6.69
N ILE A 151 -22.13 2.39 -6.70
CA ILE A 151 -23.54 2.02 -6.86
C ILE A 151 -24.38 2.65 -5.74
N GLU A 152 -23.97 2.48 -4.48
CA GLU A 152 -24.72 2.97 -3.31
C GLU A 152 -24.92 4.48 -3.30
N ILE A 153 -23.88 5.27 -3.59
CA ILE A 153 -24.00 6.73 -3.55
C ILE A 153 -24.91 7.30 -4.65
N TYR A 154 -25.05 6.58 -5.77
CA TYR A 154 -25.99 6.92 -6.85
C TYR A 154 -27.40 6.41 -6.56
N ASP A 155 -27.54 5.18 -6.05
CA ASP A 155 -28.84 4.60 -5.71
C ASP A 155 -29.53 5.36 -4.57
N GLN A 156 -28.76 5.91 -3.63
CA GLN A 156 -29.26 6.75 -2.55
C GLN A 156 -29.47 8.23 -2.95
N ASP A 157 -29.11 8.62 -4.18
CA ASP A 157 -29.15 10.01 -4.69
C ASP A 157 -28.42 11.03 -3.78
N VAL A 158 -27.31 10.61 -3.19
CA VAL A 158 -26.51 11.44 -2.25
C VAL A 158 -25.28 12.07 -2.88
N VAL A 159 -24.91 11.68 -4.10
CA VAL A 159 -23.70 12.16 -4.79
C VAL A 159 -23.98 13.39 -5.66
N SER A 160 -23.11 14.39 -5.57
CA SER A 160 -23.14 15.58 -6.43
C SER A 160 -21.87 15.71 -7.28
N GLY A 161 -21.89 16.66 -8.23
CA GLY A 161 -20.70 17.00 -9.02
C GLY A 161 -19.54 17.57 -8.17
N TRP A 162 -19.85 18.21 -7.03
CA TRP A 162 -18.83 18.70 -6.10
C TRP A 162 -18.10 17.55 -5.41
N ASP A 163 -18.79 16.45 -5.13
CA ASP A 163 -18.18 15.28 -4.50
C ASP A 163 -17.13 14.64 -5.40
N TRP A 164 -17.41 14.59 -6.70
CA TRP A 164 -16.43 14.17 -7.70
C TRP A 164 -15.23 15.11 -7.77
N LEU A 165 -15.46 16.43 -7.82
CA LEU A 165 -14.36 17.40 -7.87
C LEU A 165 -13.46 17.25 -6.63
N PHE A 166 -14.04 17.25 -5.44
CA PHE A 166 -13.27 17.16 -4.20
C PHE A 166 -12.66 15.77 -4.00
N GLY A 167 -13.31 14.69 -4.42
CA GLY A 167 -12.75 13.34 -4.37
C GLY A 167 -11.53 13.18 -5.28
N VAL A 168 -11.58 13.76 -6.49
CA VAL A 168 -10.43 13.82 -7.40
C VAL A 168 -9.32 14.66 -6.79
N LEU A 169 -9.62 15.85 -6.26
CA LEU A 169 -8.62 16.72 -5.62
C LEU A 169 -7.98 16.06 -4.40
N TYR A 170 -8.77 15.33 -3.60
CA TYR A 170 -8.28 14.60 -2.44
C TYR A 170 -7.31 13.49 -2.83
N THR A 171 -7.67 12.70 -3.85
CA THR A 171 -6.81 11.66 -4.43
C THR A 171 -5.54 12.26 -5.03
N ALA A 172 -5.68 13.32 -5.81
CA ALA A 172 -4.57 14.01 -6.47
C ALA A 172 -3.62 14.65 -5.45
N PHE A 173 -4.15 15.19 -4.35
CA PHE A 173 -3.33 15.67 -3.24
C PHE A 173 -2.53 14.55 -2.60
N PHE A 174 -3.18 13.42 -2.29
CA PHE A 174 -2.50 12.28 -1.69
C PHE A 174 -1.38 11.74 -2.60
N ILE A 175 -1.67 11.50 -3.88
CA ILE A 175 -0.68 11.02 -4.85
C ILE A 175 0.40 12.09 -5.09
N GLY A 176 0.00 13.29 -5.48
CA GLY A 176 0.93 14.33 -5.94
C GLY A 176 1.80 14.90 -4.83
N VAL A 177 1.23 15.15 -3.64
CA VAL A 177 1.95 15.77 -2.53
C VAL A 177 2.55 14.71 -1.61
N ILE A 178 1.73 13.82 -1.05
CA ILE A 178 2.22 12.87 -0.03
C ILE A 178 3.12 11.82 -0.66
N MET A 179 2.65 11.13 -1.71
CA MET A 179 3.44 10.06 -2.31
C MET A 179 4.61 10.58 -3.15
N LEU A 180 4.34 11.44 -4.13
CA LEU A 180 5.35 11.82 -5.13
C LEU A 180 6.32 12.90 -4.61
N ARG A 181 5.81 14.02 -4.10
CA ARG A 181 6.67 15.13 -3.62
C ARG A 181 7.38 14.78 -2.32
N ILE A 182 6.70 14.21 -1.33
CA ILE A 182 7.34 13.91 -0.05
C ILE A 182 8.02 12.52 -0.11
N GLY A 183 7.24 11.47 -0.36
CA GLY A 183 7.73 10.08 -0.32
C GLY A 183 8.83 9.74 -1.34
N TYR A 184 8.57 9.99 -2.62
CA TYR A 184 9.44 9.62 -3.75
C TYR A 184 10.37 10.75 -4.24
N THR A 185 10.43 11.87 -3.51
CA THR A 185 11.38 12.96 -3.80
C THR A 185 12.09 13.42 -2.52
N ALA A 186 11.40 14.01 -1.54
CA ALA A 186 12.05 14.58 -0.36
C ALA A 186 12.70 13.53 0.58
N LEU A 187 12.08 12.34 0.71
CA LEU A 187 12.55 11.28 1.62
C LEU A 187 13.45 10.23 0.94
N VAL A 188 13.77 10.41 -0.33
CA VAL A 188 14.61 9.50 -1.10
C VAL A 188 16.09 9.81 -0.85
N SER A 189 16.89 8.81 -0.52
CA SER A 189 18.34 8.98 -0.32
C SER A 189 19.13 7.71 -0.60
N LYS A 190 20.20 7.82 -1.40
CA LYS A 190 21.15 6.71 -1.67
C LYS A 190 21.93 6.30 -0.41
N THR A 191 22.10 7.22 0.53
CA THR A 191 22.81 7.01 1.80
C THR A 191 21.84 6.93 2.97
N SER A 192 20.56 6.62 2.71
CA SER A 192 19.55 6.52 3.76
C SER A 192 20.03 5.56 4.87
N PRO A 193 19.95 5.96 6.15
CA PRO A 193 20.29 5.09 7.27
C PRO A 193 19.19 4.04 7.55
N TYR A 194 18.15 3.98 6.70
CA TYR A 194 16.97 3.14 6.90
C TYR A 194 16.79 2.10 5.78
N PRO A 195 17.76 1.19 5.56
CA PRO A 195 17.58 0.12 4.59
C PRO A 195 16.48 -0.86 5.01
N PHE A 196 15.90 -1.53 4.02
CA PHE A 196 15.16 -2.77 4.22
C PHE A 196 16.09 -3.87 4.73
N GLU A 197 15.53 -4.77 5.52
CA GLU A 197 16.29 -5.91 6.03
C GLU A 197 16.63 -6.90 4.91
N PRO A 198 17.72 -7.66 5.05
CA PRO A 198 18.07 -8.69 4.08
C PRO A 198 16.93 -9.69 3.87
N ALA A 199 16.23 -10.07 4.93
CA ALA A 199 15.07 -10.97 4.84
C ALA A 199 13.93 -10.35 4.00
N GLU A 200 13.61 -9.08 4.20
CA GLU A 200 12.59 -8.36 3.42
C GLU A 200 12.97 -8.28 1.94
N MET A 201 14.25 -8.02 1.66
CA MET A 201 14.77 -7.98 0.30
C MET A 201 14.71 -9.34 -0.40
N GLN A 202 14.71 -10.46 0.33
CA GLN A 202 14.63 -11.80 -0.29
C GLN A 202 13.19 -12.34 -0.43
N ARG A 203 12.18 -11.61 0.08
CA ARG A 203 10.78 -12.04 0.02
C ARG A 203 10.32 -12.29 -1.42
N TRP A 204 9.39 -13.24 -1.55
CA TRP A 204 8.75 -13.60 -2.81
C TRP A 204 9.70 -14.03 -3.95
N ASN A 205 10.77 -14.76 -3.58
CA ASN A 205 11.75 -15.33 -4.52
C ASN A 205 12.35 -14.28 -5.47
N ARG A 206 12.90 -13.20 -4.88
CA ARG A 206 13.56 -12.11 -5.61
C ARG A 206 14.51 -12.62 -6.70
N ALA A 207 15.45 -13.49 -6.35
CA ALA A 207 16.47 -13.98 -7.27
C ALA A 207 15.87 -14.70 -8.48
N GLY A 208 14.95 -15.64 -8.28
CA GLY A 208 14.30 -16.36 -9.37
C GLY A 208 13.44 -15.46 -10.27
N ARG A 209 12.76 -14.48 -9.68
CA ARG A 209 11.92 -13.55 -10.45
C ARG A 209 12.71 -12.55 -11.26
N LEU A 210 13.82 -12.02 -10.72
CA LEU A 210 14.74 -11.16 -11.45
C LEU A 210 15.41 -11.94 -12.60
N ALA A 211 15.84 -13.18 -12.34
CA ALA A 211 16.41 -14.04 -13.39
C ALA A 211 15.43 -14.28 -14.56
N ARG A 212 14.14 -14.50 -14.27
CA ARG A 212 13.10 -14.68 -15.31
C ARG A 212 12.97 -13.48 -16.25
N ILE A 213 13.25 -12.27 -15.77
CA ILE A 213 13.19 -11.04 -16.57
C ILE A 213 14.56 -10.59 -17.08
N GLY A 214 15.62 -11.39 -16.87
CA GLY A 214 16.97 -11.09 -17.33
C GLY A 214 17.68 -9.98 -16.53
N VAL A 215 17.26 -9.75 -15.27
CA VAL A 215 17.86 -8.76 -14.39
C VAL A 215 18.77 -9.45 -13.38
N THR A 216 20.02 -8.99 -13.27
CA THR A 216 20.94 -9.47 -12.22
C THR A 216 20.60 -8.79 -10.89
N PRO A 217 20.35 -9.55 -9.81
CA PRO A 217 20.04 -8.96 -8.51
C PRO A 217 21.18 -8.07 -8.00
N GLY A 218 20.86 -6.86 -7.56
CA GLY A 218 21.82 -6.00 -6.86
C GLY A 218 22.26 -6.59 -5.52
N PRO A 219 23.43 -6.19 -4.99
CA PRO A 219 23.93 -6.69 -3.72
C PRO A 219 23.02 -6.25 -2.56
N VAL A 220 22.67 -7.21 -1.71
CA VAL A 220 21.99 -6.95 -0.43
C VAL A 220 23.02 -7.27 0.66
N PRO A 221 23.31 -6.36 1.60
CA PRO A 221 24.22 -6.64 2.71
C PRO A 221 23.77 -7.91 3.44
N SER A 222 24.71 -8.79 3.78
CA SER A 222 24.37 -9.97 4.60
C SER A 222 23.81 -9.50 5.96
N PRO A 223 22.86 -10.24 6.56
CA PRO A 223 22.49 -9.97 7.94
C PRO A 223 23.75 -10.04 8.79
N VAL A 224 24.09 -8.95 9.48
CA VAL A 224 25.16 -8.98 10.46
C VAL A 224 24.74 -10.02 11.49
N ALA A 225 25.56 -11.05 11.70
CA ALA A 225 25.24 -12.24 12.49
C ALA A 225 25.09 -11.99 14.02
N ASN A 226 24.69 -10.79 14.43
CA ASN A 226 24.69 -10.32 15.82
C ASN A 226 23.37 -9.64 16.22
N GLU A 227 22.22 -10.26 15.92
CA GLU A 227 21.05 -10.03 16.78
C GLU A 227 20.69 -11.36 17.43
N PRO A 228 20.71 -11.46 18.78
CA PRO A 228 20.27 -12.65 19.46
C PRO A 228 18.80 -12.84 19.15
N ASP A 229 18.46 -14.07 18.80
CA ASP A 229 17.10 -14.57 18.64
C ASP A 229 16.21 -14.09 19.81
N LEU A 230 15.38 -13.07 19.55
CA LEU A 230 14.38 -12.58 20.50
C LEU A 230 13.11 -13.44 20.48
N THR A 231 13.16 -14.65 19.93
CA THR A 231 12.11 -15.65 20.07
C THR A 231 12.52 -16.74 21.07
N ARG A 232 12.50 -16.38 22.35
CA ARG A 232 12.18 -17.28 23.46
C ARG A 232 11.21 -16.60 24.42
#